data_AF-A0A1G6XFM2-F1
#
_entry.id   AF-A0A1G6XFM2-F1
#
_cell.length_a   1.000
_cell.length_b   1.000
_cell.length_c   1.000
_cell.angle_alpha   90.00
_cell.angle_beta   90.00
_cell.angle_gamma   90.00
#
_symmetry.space_group_name_H-M   'P 1'
#
loop_
_entity.id
_entity.type
_entity.pdbx_description
1 polymer ?
#
loop_
_entity_poly.entity_id
_entity_poly.type
_entity_poly.pdbx_seq_one_letter_code
_entity_poly.pdbx_strand_id
1 'polypeptide(L)'
;MTEQYRSDPDAIRDVALGEMQPIADDIEEARLEFFRTEGDASAAFREAGISVLGSEVASYGPFSGVKERWSQFTEALSECLNISEERIQDAAEALLRIAEEYEQFDTETAGEFHSLHTAADKG
;
A
#
# COMPACT_ATOMS: atom_id res chain seq x y z
N MET A 1 -8.35 -9.19 -35.81
CA MET A 1 -8.64 -9.80 -34.50
C MET A 1 -8.40 -8.70 -33.48
N THR A 2 -9.32 -7.73 -33.46
CA THR A 2 -10.51 -7.62 -32.59
C THR A 2 -10.14 -6.87 -31.32
N GLU A 3 -10.36 -5.54 -31.41
CA GLU A 3 -10.37 -4.52 -30.36
C GLU A 3 -11.44 -4.86 -29.31
N GLN A 4 -11.17 -5.89 -28.51
CA GLN A 4 -12.12 -6.41 -27.52
C GLN A 4 -11.51 -6.53 -26.12
N TYR A 5 -10.48 -5.73 -25.83
CA TYR A 5 -10.32 -5.19 -24.47
C TYR A 5 -11.32 -4.03 -24.33
N ARG A 6 -12.62 -4.37 -24.32
CA ARG A 6 -13.61 -3.48 -23.74
C ARG A 6 -13.26 -3.42 -22.26
N SER A 7 -12.91 -2.24 -21.78
CA SER A 7 -12.73 -1.90 -20.37
C SER A 7 -13.99 -2.36 -19.64
N ASP A 8 -13.90 -3.50 -18.96
CA ASP A 8 -14.97 -4.06 -18.15
C ASP A 8 -14.86 -3.43 -16.75
N PRO A 9 -15.78 -2.53 -16.36
CA PRO A 9 -15.72 -1.85 -15.07
C PRO A 9 -15.73 -2.85 -13.89
N ASP A 10 -16.40 -3.99 -14.05
CA ASP A 10 -16.43 -5.03 -13.01
C ASP A 10 -15.08 -5.72 -12.89
N ALA A 11 -14.39 -6.00 -13.99
CA ALA A 11 -13.03 -6.52 -13.96
C ALA A 11 -12.02 -5.53 -13.32
N ILE A 12 -12.22 -4.23 -13.54
CA ILE A 12 -11.39 -3.18 -12.92
C ILE A 12 -11.63 -3.11 -11.40
N ARG A 13 -12.89 -3.22 -10.96
CA ARG A 13 -13.24 -3.31 -9.53
C ARG A 13 -12.69 -4.57 -8.88
N ASP A 14 -12.76 -5.70 -9.57
CA ASP A 14 -12.22 -6.97 -9.08
C ASP A 14 -10.73 -6.88 -8.81
N VAL A 15 -9.95 -6.21 -9.67
CA VAL A 15 -8.52 -5.97 -9.41
C VAL A 15 -8.34 -5.02 -8.21
N ALA A 16 -9.05 -3.90 -8.19
CA ALA A 16 -8.92 -2.90 -7.12
C ALA A 16 -9.29 -3.46 -5.73
N LEU A 17 -10.33 -4.28 -5.64
CA LEU A 17 -10.85 -4.81 -4.38
C LEU A 17 -10.30 -6.20 -4.04
N GLY A 18 -10.08 -7.04 -5.05
CA GLY A 18 -9.70 -8.45 -4.88
C GLY A 18 -8.20 -8.70 -4.93
N GLU A 19 -7.43 -7.87 -5.65
CA GLU A 19 -5.98 -8.05 -5.77
C GLU A 19 -5.20 -7.00 -4.98
N MET A 20 -5.64 -5.75 -4.96
CA MET A 20 -4.88 -4.67 -4.31
C MET A 20 -5.12 -4.57 -2.80
N GLN A 21 -6.34 -4.83 -2.34
CA GLN A 21 -6.65 -4.82 -0.90
C GLN A 21 -5.81 -5.84 -0.11
N PRO A 22 -5.67 -7.11 -0.54
CA PRO A 22 -4.79 -8.06 0.17
C PRO A 22 -3.33 -7.61 0.21
N ILE A 23 -2.83 -6.94 -0.82
CA ILE A 23 -1.45 -6.43 -0.82
C ILE A 23 -1.29 -5.31 0.21
N ALA A 24 -2.28 -4.43 0.35
CA ALA A 24 -2.28 -3.40 1.39
C ALA A 24 -2.32 -4.02 2.80
N ASP A 25 -3.17 -5.05 3.00
CA ASP A 25 -3.28 -5.78 4.26
C ASP A 25 -1.95 -6.50 4.61
N ASP A 26 -1.30 -7.14 3.62
CA ASP A 26 0.00 -7.80 3.79
C ASP A 26 1.10 -6.80 4.20
N ILE A 27 1.08 -5.59 3.65
CA ILE A 27 2.03 -4.52 4.02
C ILE A 27 1.76 -4.02 5.44
N GLU A 28 0.50 -3.87 5.82
CA GLU A 28 0.13 -3.50 7.19
C GLU A 28 0.62 -4.56 8.19
N GLU A 29 0.40 -5.85 7.90
CA GLU A 29 0.88 -6.96 8.73
C GLU A 29 2.41 -6.95 8.84
N ALA A 30 3.12 -6.81 7.72
CA ALA A 30 4.58 -6.73 7.70
C ALA A 30 5.09 -5.54 8.53
N ARG A 31 4.42 -4.39 8.48
CA ARG A 31 4.75 -3.21 9.29
C ARG A 31 4.55 -3.48 10.78
N LEU A 32 3.49 -4.18 11.17
CA LEU A 32 3.24 -4.55 12.57
C LEU A 32 4.27 -5.55 13.11
N GLU A 33 4.64 -6.56 12.31
CA GLU A 33 5.70 -7.51 12.66
C GLU A 33 7.06 -6.82 12.76
N PHE A 34 7.30 -5.88 11.87
CA PHE A 34 8.51 -5.06 11.87
C PHE A 34 8.66 -4.24 13.16
N PHE A 35 7.60 -3.55 13.60
CA PHE A 35 7.62 -2.81 14.87
C PHE A 35 7.87 -3.69 16.10
N ARG A 36 7.35 -4.93 16.12
CA ARG A 36 7.66 -5.89 17.19
C ARG A 36 9.15 -6.23 17.21
N THR A 37 9.71 -6.53 16.03
CA THR A 37 11.12 -6.89 15.87
C THR A 37 12.05 -5.73 16.26
N GLU A 38 11.68 -4.49 15.92
CA GLU A 38 12.42 -3.30 16.35
C GLU A 38 12.43 -3.15 17.89
N GLY A 39 11.27 -3.37 18.53
CA GLY A 39 11.13 -3.35 19.99
C GLY A 39 12.04 -4.37 20.68
N ASP A 40 12.03 -5.61 20.20
CA ASP A 40 12.87 -6.70 20.73
C ASP A 40 14.36 -6.40 20.55
N ALA A 41 14.77 -5.90 19.38
CA ALA A 41 16.15 -5.51 19.12
C ALA A 41 16.60 -4.34 20.03
N SER A 42 15.74 -3.35 20.24
CA SER A 42 16.00 -2.23 21.14
C SER A 42 16.16 -2.68 22.61
N ALA A 43 15.34 -3.64 23.06
CA ALA A 43 15.48 -4.25 24.38
C ALA A 43 16.80 -5.01 24.52
N ALA A 44 17.17 -5.81 23.52
CA ALA A 44 18.44 -6.55 23.50
C ALA A 44 19.67 -5.62 23.57
N PHE A 45 19.65 -4.49 22.85
CA PHE A 45 20.72 -3.49 22.94
C PHE A 45 20.80 -2.82 24.33
N ARG A 46 19.66 -2.65 25.02
CA ARG A 46 19.63 -2.10 26.38
C ARG A 46 20.17 -3.08 27.41
N GLU A 47 19.79 -4.35 27.34
CA GLU A 47 20.28 -5.40 28.25
C GLU A 47 21.79 -5.66 28.10
N ALA A 48 22.29 -5.70 26.86
CA ALA A 48 23.72 -5.80 26.58
C ALA A 48 24.54 -4.62 27.16
N GLY A 49 23.91 -3.44 27.32
CA GLY A 49 24.53 -2.26 27.94
C GLY A 49 24.52 -2.26 29.47
N ILE A 50 23.65 -3.05 30.12
CA ILE A 50 23.49 -3.05 31.59
C ILE A 50 24.33 -4.15 32.26
N SER A 51 24.85 -5.13 31.52
CA SER A 51 25.66 -6.22 32.08
C SER A 51 27.18 -5.97 32.02
N VAL A 52 27.67 -4.92 32.69
CA VAL A 52 29.09 -4.80 33.12
C VAL A 52 29.13 -4.27 34.56
N LEU A 53 28.67 -5.10 35.50
CA LEU A 53 28.90 -4.88 36.93
C LEU A 53 30.24 -5.53 37.31
N GLY A 54 31.30 -4.73 37.36
CA GLY A 54 32.52 -5.09 38.09
C GLY A 54 33.83 -4.47 37.61
N SER A 55 33.90 -3.94 36.39
CA SER A 55 35.11 -3.25 35.92
C SER A 55 34.75 -2.01 35.13
N GLU A 56 35.34 -0.87 35.50
CA GLU A 56 35.41 0.35 34.68
C GLU A 56 36.15 0.05 33.36
N VAL A 57 35.47 -0.64 32.44
CA VAL A 57 35.88 -0.71 31.05
C VAL A 57 34.90 0.19 30.31
N ALA A 58 35.46 1.27 29.78
CA ALA A 58 34.79 2.30 28.99
C ALA A 58 33.51 1.79 28.30
N SER A 59 32.39 2.46 28.59
CA SER A 59 31.03 2.18 28.10
C SER A 59 30.82 2.23 26.56
N TYR A 60 31.88 2.10 25.77
CA TYR A 60 31.81 1.82 24.34
C TYR A 60 31.52 0.33 24.15
N GLY A 61 30.30 -0.10 24.50
CA GLY A 61 29.86 -1.45 24.16
C GLY A 61 29.98 -1.67 22.64
N PRO A 62 30.40 -2.85 22.18
CA PRO A 62 30.60 -3.17 20.75
C PRO A 62 29.32 -3.02 19.89
N PHE A 63 28.18 -2.73 20.52
CA PHE A 63 26.87 -2.58 19.91
C PHE A 63 26.45 -1.11 19.67
N SER A 64 27.20 -0.10 20.15
CA SER A 64 26.77 1.31 19.98
C SER A 64 26.64 1.72 18.51
N GLY A 65 27.61 1.36 17.67
CA GLY A 65 27.55 1.59 16.21
C GLY A 65 26.57 0.67 15.48
N VAL A 66 26.22 -0.48 16.07
CA VAL A 66 25.20 -1.39 15.52
C VAL A 66 23.80 -0.86 15.80
N LYS A 67 23.57 -0.31 17.00
CA LYS A 67 22.30 0.29 17.41
C LYS A 67 21.92 1.48 16.52
N GLU A 68 22.87 2.38 16.25
CA GLU A 68 22.61 3.54 15.39
C GLU A 68 22.26 3.12 13.96
N ARG A 69 23.03 2.20 13.38
CA ARG A 69 22.76 1.66 12.04
C ARG A 69 21.45 0.89 11.97
N TRP A 70 21.12 0.13 13.02
CA TRP A 70 19.83 -0.56 13.13
C TRP A 70 18.68 0.44 13.17
N SER A 71 18.78 1.49 13.97
CA SER A 71 17.77 2.56 14.03
C SER A 71 17.58 3.29 12.69
N GLN A 72 18.67 3.58 11.98
CA GLN A 72 18.59 4.21 10.65
C GLN A 72 17.95 3.27 9.62
N PHE A 73 18.30 1.99 9.66
CA PHE A 73 17.69 0.97 8.82
C PHE A 73 16.20 0.83 9.12
N THR A 74 15.81 0.85 10.39
CA THR A 74 14.42 0.67 10.78
C THR A 74 13.54 1.84 10.40
N GLU A 75 14.05 3.05 10.54
CA GLU A 75 13.41 4.28 10.08
C GLU A 75 13.19 4.26 8.57
N ALA A 76 14.23 3.96 7.78
CA ALA A 76 14.13 3.90 6.31
C ALA A 76 13.17 2.80 5.83
N LEU A 77 13.16 1.64 6.48
CA LEU A 77 12.25 0.55 6.15
C LEU A 77 10.79 0.92 6.50
N SER A 78 10.55 1.55 7.65
CA SER A 78 9.22 2.03 8.01
C SER A 78 8.69 3.08 7.02
N GLU A 79 9.54 4.00 6.57
CA GLU A 79 9.17 4.98 5.55
C GLU A 79 8.83 4.30 4.22
N CYS A 80 9.62 3.31 3.80
CA CYS A 80 9.38 2.55 2.59
C CYS A 80 8.04 1.78 2.62
N LEU A 81 7.72 1.14 3.75
CA LEU A 81 6.46 0.42 3.92
C LEU A 81 5.26 1.38 3.88
N ASN A 82 5.35 2.52 4.58
CA ASN A 82 4.29 3.54 4.55
C ASN A 82 4.05 4.09 3.14
N ILE A 83 5.11 4.42 2.40
CA ILE A 83 4.98 4.91 1.02
C ILE A 83 4.37 3.83 0.12
N SER A 84 4.75 2.57 0.32
CA SER A 84 4.23 1.46 -0.49
C SER A 84 2.73 1.26 -0.26
N GLU A 85 2.29 1.31 1.00
CA GLU A 85 0.88 1.23 1.39
C GLU A 85 0.06 2.39 0.77
N GLU A 86 0.52 3.64 0.92
CA GLU A 86 -0.12 4.82 0.33
C GLU A 86 -0.26 4.68 -1.18
N ARG A 87 0.80 4.22 -1.87
CA ARG A 87 0.78 4.06 -3.33
C ARG A 87 -0.16 2.97 -3.81
N ILE A 88 -0.32 1.89 -3.04
CA ILE A 88 -1.27 0.82 -3.38
C ILE A 88 -2.70 1.33 -3.18
N GLN A 89 -2.97 2.03 -2.08
CA GLN A 89 -4.28 2.64 -1.83
C GLN A 89 -4.64 3.66 -2.92
N ASP A 90 -3.73 4.59 -3.25
CA ASP A 90 -3.89 5.56 -4.34
C ASP A 90 -4.26 4.88 -5.67
N ALA A 91 -3.56 3.79 -5.99
CA ALA A 91 -3.77 3.07 -7.24
C ALA A 91 -5.08 2.27 -7.24
N ALA A 92 -5.50 1.72 -6.10
CA ALA A 92 -6.81 1.08 -5.96
C ALA A 92 -7.96 2.11 -6.13
N GLU A 93 -7.84 3.27 -5.49
CA GLU A 93 -8.80 4.37 -5.66
C GLU A 93 -8.86 4.89 -7.10
N ALA A 94 -7.71 4.99 -7.77
CA ALA A 94 -7.65 5.40 -9.16
C ALA A 94 -8.37 4.40 -10.08
N LEU A 95 -8.21 3.09 -9.85
CA LEU A 95 -8.92 2.06 -10.61
C LEU A 95 -10.43 2.12 -10.38
N LEU A 96 -10.87 2.31 -9.13
CA LEU A 96 -12.29 2.47 -8.83
C LEU A 96 -12.89 3.69 -9.54
N ARG A 97 -12.18 4.82 -9.56
CA ARG A 97 -12.59 6.02 -10.28
C ARG A 97 -12.69 5.77 -11.79
N ILE A 98 -11.71 5.07 -12.37
CA ILE A 98 -11.73 4.70 -13.79
C ILE A 98 -12.95 3.81 -14.10
N ALA A 99 -13.27 2.84 -13.24
CA ALA A 99 -14.46 1.99 -13.41
C ALA A 99 -15.76 2.82 -13.39
N GLU A 100 -15.89 3.77 -12.46
CA GLU A 100 -17.04 4.69 -12.39
C GLU A 100 -17.16 5.59 -13.63
N GLU A 101 -16.03 6.12 -14.13
CA GLU A 101 -16.01 6.95 -15.34
C GLU A 101 -16.47 6.15 -16.57
N TYR A 102 -16.07 4.88 -16.69
CA TYR A 102 -16.54 4.02 -17.78
C TYR A 102 -18.05 3.75 -17.70
N GLU A 103 -18.61 3.51 -16.52
CA GLU A 103 -20.06 3.31 -16.37
C GLU A 103 -20.88 4.57 -16.67
N GLN A 104 -20.38 5.74 -16.24
CA GLN A 104 -21.01 7.02 -16.55
C GLN A 104 -21.02 7.25 -18.06
N PHE A 105 -19.89 7.02 -18.73
CA PHE A 105 -19.79 7.14 -20.18
C PHE A 105 -20.75 6.20 -20.92
N ASP A 106 -20.84 4.94 -20.50
CA ASP A 106 -21.76 3.97 -21.09
C ASP A 106 -23.24 4.37 -20.89
N THR A 107 -23.56 4.92 -19.71
CA THR A 107 -24.92 5.39 -19.40
C THR A 107 -25.30 6.63 -20.22
N GLU A 108 -24.39 7.60 -20.34
CA GLU A 108 -24.59 8.82 -21.14
C GLU A 108 -24.77 8.46 -22.63
N THR A 109 -23.92 7.59 -23.15
CA THR A 109 -23.99 7.13 -24.56
C THR A 109 -25.30 6.39 -24.84
N ALA A 110 -25.76 5.54 -23.91
CA ALA A 110 -27.05 4.86 -24.03
C ALA A 110 -28.23 5.85 -24.02
N GLY A 111 -28.16 6.90 -23.19
CA GLY A 111 -29.15 7.97 -23.12
C GLY A 111 -29.24 8.80 -24.41
N GLU A 112 -28.10 9.15 -25.01
CA GLU A 112 -28.03 9.86 -26.30
C GLU A 112 -28.61 9.02 -27.44
N PHE A 113 -28.32 7.72 -27.47
CA PHE A 113 -28.84 6.80 -28.48
C PHE A 113 -30.37 6.66 -28.41
N HIS A 114 -30.92 6.60 -27.19
CA HIS A 114 -32.38 6.52 -27.00
C HIS A 114 -33.10 7.82 -27.42
N SER A 115 -32.45 8.97 -27.20
CA SER A 115 -32.95 10.30 -27.57
C SER A 115 -32.99 10.51 -29.09
N LEU A 116 -31.98 10.01 -29.82
CA LEU A 116 -31.94 10.03 -31.28
C LEU A 116 -33.03 9.14 -31.92
N HIS A 117 -33.30 7.97 -31.32
CA HIS A 117 -34.30 7.04 -31.87
C HIS A 117 -35.74 7.54 -31.68
N THR A 118 -36.04 8.20 -30.55
CA THR A 118 -37.37 8.81 -30.31
C THR A 118 -37.64 10.06 -31.14
N ALA A 119 -36.60 10.77 -31.60
CA ALA A 119 -36.73 11.88 -32.54
C ALA A 119 -37.03 11.42 -33.97
N ALA A 120 -36.50 10.25 -34.38
CA ALA A 120 -36.70 9.69 -35.72
C ALA A 120 -38.09 9.06 -35.93
N ASP A 121 -38.77 8.62 -34.87
CA ASP A 121 -40.10 7.98 -34.95
C ASP A 121 -41.27 9.00 -34.96
N LYS A 122 -40.95 10.31 -34.89
CA LYS A 122 -41.94 11.42 -34.90
C LYS A 122 -41.87 12.32 -36.15
N GLY A 123 -41.00 12.01 -37.11
CA GLY A 123 -40.88 12.72 -38.39
C GLY A 123 -41.50 11.92 -39.54
#